data_AF-A0A6B3G8P2-F1
#
_entry.id   AF-A0A6B3G8P2-F1
#
_cell.length_a   1.000
_cell.length_b   1.000
_cell.length_c   1.000
_cell.angle_alpha   90.00
_cell.angle_beta   90.00
_cell.angle_gamma   90.00
#
_symmetry.space_group_name_H-M   'P 1'
#
loop_
_entity.id
_entity.type
_entity.pdbx_description
1 polymer ?
#
loop_
_entity_poly.entity_id
_entity_poly.type
_entity_poly.pdbx_seq_one_letter_code
_entity_poly.pdbx_strand_id
1 'polypeptide(L)' 'RAADGFILVPHLTPGGLDDVVDRVVPLLQESGAFRSEYTGSTLRSHLGLPEPVWKG' A
#
# COMPACT_ATOMS: atom_id res chain seq x y z
N ARG A 1 14.26 -8.24 8.00
CA ARG A 1 13.33 -7.29 7.34
C ARG A 1 13.30 -6.04 8.21
N ALA A 2 13.51 -4.84 7.66
CA ALA A 2 13.59 -3.60 8.46
C ALA A 2 12.26 -2.85 8.56
N ALA A 3 11.38 -3.03 7.58
CA ALA A 3 10.03 -2.47 7.55
C ALA A 3 9.12 -3.35 6.68
N ASP A 4 7.80 -3.29 6.93
CA ASP A 4 6.76 -3.92 6.10
C ASP A 4 6.06 -2.92 5.16
N GLY A 5 6.27 -1.63 5.37
CA GLY A 5 5.71 -0.53 4.56
C GLY A 5 6.18 0.84 5.07
N PHE A 6 5.74 1.91 4.40
CA PHE A 6 6.10 3.28 4.73
C PHE A 6 4.87 4.18 4.75
N ILE A 7 4.90 5.21 5.60
CA ILE A 7 3.93 6.30 5.59
C ILE A 7 4.57 7.48 4.85
N LEU A 8 3.92 7.95 3.79
CA LEU A 8 4.37 9.11 3.02
C LEU A 8 3.58 10.35 3.49
N VAL A 9 4.31 11.42 3.82
CA VAL A 9 3.72 12.67 4.33
C VAL A 9 4.12 13.82 3.40
N PRO A 10 3.35 14.08 2.33
CA PRO A 10 3.64 15.17 1.41
C PRO A 10 3.35 16.53 2.06
N HIS A 11 4.12 17.56 1.67
CA HIS A 11 3.92 18.95 2.14
C HIS A 11 3.08 19.80 1.19
N LEU A 12 2.74 19.25 0.02
CA LEU A 12 2.00 19.91 -1.05
C LEU A 12 0.71 19.15 -1.34
N THR A 13 -0.39 19.87 -1.51
CA THR A 13 -1.70 19.29 -1.89
C THR A 13 -2.31 20.09 -3.05
N PRO A 14 -3.00 19.44 -4.00
CA PRO A 14 -3.34 18.01 -4.04
C PRO A 14 -2.24 17.09 -4.60
N GLY A 15 -1.26 17.59 -5.35
CA GLY A 15 -0.33 16.77 -6.16
C GLY A 15 0.96 16.28 -5.49
N GLY A 16 1.10 16.40 -4.16
CA GLY A 16 2.36 16.05 -3.47
C GLY A 16 2.75 14.56 -3.53
N LEU A 17 1.91 13.70 -4.09
CA LEU A 17 2.19 12.28 -4.30
C LEU A 17 2.34 11.89 -5.77
N ASP A 18 2.12 12.80 -6.71
CA ASP A 18 2.05 12.49 -8.15
C ASP A 18 3.36 11.86 -8.64
N ASP A 19 4.51 12.44 -8.29
CA ASP A 19 5.82 11.88 -8.63
C ASP A 19 6.05 10.47 -8.07
N VAL A 20 5.55 10.17 -6.87
CA VAL A 20 5.67 8.84 -6.27
C VAL A 20 4.79 7.85 -7.02
N VAL A 21 3.55 8.23 -7.32
CA VAL A 21 2.58 7.41 -8.05
C VAL A 21 3.08 7.14 -9.47
N ASP A 22 3.56 8.16 -10.18
CA ASP A 22 3.90 8.05 -11.60
C ASP A 22 5.27 7.42 -11.84
N ARG A 23 6.21 7.55 -10.88
CA ARG A 23 7.60 7.15 -11.08
C ARG A 23 8.07 6.02 -10.17
N VAL A 24 7.61 5.97 -8.91
CA VAL A 24 8.10 5.00 -7.93
C VAL A 24 7.22 3.75 -7.90
N VAL A 25 5.90 3.90 -7.91
CA VAL A 25 4.97 2.76 -7.88
C VAL A 25 5.22 1.77 -9.03
N PRO A 26 5.46 2.17 -10.29
CA PRO A 26 5.77 1.23 -11.36
C PRO A 26 7.02 0.39 -11.08
N LEU A 27 8.09 0.98 -10.55
CA LEU A 27 9.32 0.27 -10.20
C LEU A 27 9.09 -0.74 -9.07
N LEU A 28 8.25 -0.41 -8.10
CA LEU A 28 7.87 -1.33 -7.02
C LEU A 28 6.98 -2.47 -7.53
N GLN A 29 6.13 -2.23 -8.52
CA GLN A 29 5.32 -3.26 -9.17
C GLN A 29 6.19 -4.19 -10.03
N GLU A 30 7.10 -3.64 -10.84
CA GLU A 30 8.05 -4.41 -11.67
C GLU A 30 8.96 -5.32 -10.83
N SER A 31 9.37 -4.85 -9.65
CA SER A 31 10.17 -5.65 -8.71
C SER A 31 9.36 -6.63 -7.85
N GLY A 32 8.03 -6.66 -7.99
CA GLY A 32 7.13 -7.51 -7.20
C GLY A 32 6.98 -7.08 -5.73
N ALA A 33 7.49 -5.90 -5.37
CA ALA A 33 7.41 -5.36 -4.01
C ALA A 33 6.07 -4.67 -3.71
N PHE A 34 5.29 -4.34 -4.74
CA PHE A 34 3.98 -3.70 -4.59
C PHE A 34 2.93 -4.31 -5.52
N ARG A 35 1.66 -4.29 -5.10
CA ARG A 35 0.55 -4.85 -5.86
C ARG A 35 0.27 -4.06 -7.15
N SER A 36 -0.13 -4.76 -8.21
CA SER A 36 -0.63 -4.17 -9.46
C SER A 36 -2.15 -4.01 -9.49
N GLU A 37 -2.87 -4.80 -8.70
CA GLU A 37 -4.32 -4.79 -8.59
C GLU A 37 -4.78 -4.94 -7.14
N TYR A 38 -6.02 -4.50 -6.87
CA TYR A 38 -6.65 -4.71 -5.57
C TYR A 38 -7.42 -6.03 -5.57
N THR A 39 -7.15 -6.87 -4.58
CA THR A 39 -7.88 -8.12 -4.35
C THR A 39 -8.67 -8.03 -3.05
N GLY A 40 -9.95 -8.39 -3.07
CA GLY A 40 -10.83 -8.24 -1.90
C GLY A 40 -11.31 -6.80 -1.69
N SER A 41 -12.26 -6.63 -0.78
CA SER A 41 -13.02 -5.37 -0.61
C SER A 41 -12.75 -4.65 0.71
N THR A 42 -11.88 -5.17 1.56
CA THR A 42 -11.60 -4.60 2.89
C THR A 42 -10.14 -4.24 3.05
N LEU A 43 -9.84 -3.21 3.85
CA LEU A 43 -8.46 -2.86 4.20
C LEU A 43 -7.71 -4.05 4.83
N ARG A 44 -8.41 -4.84 5.66
CA ARG A 44 -7.87 -6.07 6.25
C ARG A 44 -7.37 -7.04 5.18
N SER A 45 -8.17 -7.27 4.14
CA SER A 45 -7.80 -8.14 3.01
C SER A 45 -6.58 -7.60 2.25
N HIS A 46 -6.50 -6.28 2.04
CA HIS A 46 -5.36 -5.64 1.35
C HIS A 46 -4.06 -5.70 2.15
N LEU A 47 -4.14 -5.81 3.48
CA LEU A 47 -2.99 -5.94 4.37
C LEU A 47 -2.61 -7.40 4.69
N GLY A 48 -3.34 -8.39 4.15
CA GLY A 48 -3.07 -9.81 4.43
C GLY A 48 -3.31 -10.21 5.88
N LEU A 49 -4.17 -9.47 6.59
CA LEU A 49 -4.47 -9.72 8.00
C LEU A 49 -5.56 -10.78 8.16
N PRO A 50 -5.48 -11.66 9.17
CA PRO A 50 -6.48 -12.69 9.40
C PRO A 50 -7.84 -12.09 9.79
N GLU A 51 -8.92 -12.82 9.47
CA GLU A 51 -10.26 -12.47 9.92
C GLU A 51 -10.34 -12.48 11.46
N PRO A 52 -11.03 -11.50 12.07
CA PRO A 52 -11.13 -11.43 13.51
C PRO A 52 -11.94 -12.63 14.03
N VAL A 53 -11.38 -13.33 15.01
CA VAL A 53 -12.14 -14.34 15.76
C VAL A 53 -12.88 -13.59 16.86
N TRP A 54 -14.21 -13.49 16.73
CA TRP A 54 -15.02 -12.86 17.76
C TRP A 54 -14.97 -13.70 19.04
N LYS A 55 -14.60 -13.07 20.15
CA LYS A 55 -14.57 -13.68 21.48
C LYS A 55 -15.65 -13.02 22.33
N GLY A 56 -16.89 -13.52 22.21
CA GLY A 56 -17.98 -13.35 23.18
C GLY A 56 -18.06 -12.01 23.91
#